data_AF-A0A2Z6NT32-F1
#
_entry.id   AF-A0A2Z6NT32-F1
#
_cell.length_a   1.000
_cell.length_b   1.000
_cell.length_c   1.000
_cell.angle_alpha   90.00
_cell.angle_beta   90.00
_cell.angle_gamma   90.00
#
_symmetry.space_group_name_H-M   'P 1'
#
loop_
_entity.id
_entity.type
_entity.pdbx_description
1 polymer ?
#
loop_
_entity_poly.entity_id
_entity_poly.type
_entity_poly.pdbx_seq_one_letter_code
_entity_poly.pdbx_strand_id
1 'polypeptide(L)'
;MMETLLSGELSFSSKTSQSTKQADATQVEREHIDTLLDDLRQLVFSSNLLKYLPNDTNRREMIKYFLFKLDDRVDELYEKQVLGLAEFTKIFNEATIIIDDSRQNADSLQELEVNHKNTLSKLQASKDKMKRFTESIVSGQNKINAIDHQIDDIQTQIQLLKEQANKLRQEKALLKDTCSKCHEKRVDIMKEVKSISSEAVEILEKTSHLEKKEQEFNLNYKKLQQHYTKMKLAPPF
;
A
#
# COMPACT_ATOMS: atom_id res chain seq x y z
N MET A 1 -20.90 -24.87 43.32
CA MET A 1 -21.84 -24.89 44.46
C MET A 1 -22.08 -26.33 44.87
N MET A 2 -21.26 -26.87 45.77
CA MET A 2 -21.59 -28.09 46.51
C MET A 2 -20.92 -28.00 47.88
N GLU A 3 -21.61 -27.31 48.78
CA GLU A 3 -21.51 -27.56 50.21
C GLU A 3 -22.66 -28.47 50.62
N THR A 4 -22.52 -29.03 51.82
CA THR A 4 -23.46 -29.89 52.57
C THR A 4 -23.35 -31.37 52.16
N LEU A 5 -23.17 -32.32 53.07
CA LEU A 5 -23.99 -32.53 54.25
C LEU A 5 -23.22 -33.25 55.38
N LEU A 6 -23.35 -32.68 56.59
CA LEU A 6 -23.22 -33.36 57.86
C LEU A 6 -24.49 -34.19 58.14
N SER A 7 -24.35 -35.42 58.64
CA SER A 7 -25.30 -36.20 59.46
C SER A 7 -24.69 -37.60 59.62
N GLY A 8 -24.69 -38.31 60.73
CA GLY A 8 -25.39 -38.19 61.99
C GLY A 8 -25.28 -39.57 62.65
N GLU A 9 -24.59 -39.63 63.79
CA GLU A 9 -24.94 -40.29 65.06
C GLU A 9 -25.58 -41.70 65.16
N LEU A 10 -25.21 -42.38 66.27
CA LEU A 10 -25.87 -43.49 67.01
C LEU A 10 -25.53 -44.92 66.53
N SER A 11 -25.19 -45.94 67.35
CA SER A 11 -25.31 -46.15 68.79
C SER A 11 -24.48 -47.36 69.29
N PHE A 12 -24.09 -47.22 70.57
CA PHE A 12 -23.62 -48.12 71.64
C PHE A 12 -23.75 -49.66 71.54
N SER A 13 -22.72 -50.34 72.09
CA SER A 13 -22.90 -51.56 72.90
C SER A 13 -21.80 -51.66 73.98
N SER A 14 -22.21 -52.07 75.18
CA SER A 14 -21.51 -51.89 76.47
C SER A 14 -21.19 -53.22 77.17
N LYS A 15 -20.25 -53.15 78.13
CA LYS A 15 -19.93 -54.03 79.30
C LYS A 15 -18.59 -54.79 79.17
N THR A 16 -17.68 -54.83 80.15
CA THR A 16 -17.71 -54.44 81.59
C THR A 16 -16.30 -54.43 82.19
N SER A 17 -16.10 -53.59 83.23
CA SER A 17 -15.24 -53.75 84.42
C SER A 17 -13.71 -53.79 84.21
N GLN A 18 -12.84 -53.02 84.88
CA GLN A 18 -12.86 -52.60 86.29
C GLN A 18 -11.74 -51.57 86.58
N SER A 19 -11.96 -50.73 87.61
CA SER A 19 -10.97 -50.15 88.55
C SER A 19 -10.15 -48.88 88.19
N THR A 20 -10.63 -47.77 88.77
CA THR A 20 -9.90 -46.78 89.61
C THR A 20 -8.68 -46.02 89.06
N LYS A 21 -8.88 -44.78 88.58
CA LYS A 21 -8.59 -43.51 89.28
C LYS A 21 -8.64 -42.34 88.29
N GLN A 22 -9.25 -41.28 88.76
CA GLN A 22 -9.43 -39.97 88.12
C GLN A 22 -8.08 -39.29 87.86
N ALA A 23 -7.85 -38.83 86.64
CA ALA A 23 -7.03 -37.66 86.32
C ALA A 23 -7.38 -37.18 84.90
N ASP A 24 -8.30 -36.23 84.84
CA ASP A 24 -8.46 -35.34 83.69
C ASP A 24 -7.21 -34.46 83.57
N ALA A 25 -6.54 -34.53 82.42
CA ALA A 25 -6.15 -33.41 81.58
C ALA A 25 -5.25 -33.96 80.46
N THR A 26 -5.82 -34.17 79.27
CA THR A 26 -5.06 -34.49 78.06
C THR A 26 -4.22 -33.27 77.68
N GLN A 27 -3.01 -33.22 78.22
CA GLN A 27 -1.97 -32.30 77.80
C GLN A 27 -1.52 -32.78 76.41
N VAL A 28 -1.83 -32.01 75.36
CA VAL A 28 -1.15 -32.17 74.07
C VAL A 28 0.34 -32.09 74.37
N GLU A 29 1.08 -33.18 74.18
CA GLU A 29 2.54 -33.21 74.35
C GLU A 29 3.12 -32.11 73.48
N ARG A 30 3.48 -30.98 74.09
CA ARG A 30 4.24 -29.92 73.43
C ARG A 30 5.63 -30.49 73.18
N GLU A 31 6.11 -30.42 71.93
CA GLU A 31 7.50 -30.71 71.60
C GLU A 31 8.42 -29.98 72.59
N HIS A 32 9.40 -30.69 73.15
CA HIS A 32 10.31 -30.09 74.12
C HIS A 32 11.08 -28.94 73.45
N ILE A 33 11.26 -27.82 74.16
CA ILE A 33 11.92 -26.63 73.58
C ILE A 33 13.34 -26.95 73.11
N ASP A 34 14.05 -27.83 73.82
CA ASP A 34 15.36 -28.32 73.42
C ASP A 34 15.33 -29.15 72.14
N THR A 35 14.26 -29.92 71.89
CA THR A 35 14.10 -30.68 70.64
C THR A 35 13.91 -29.74 69.45
N LEU A 36 13.13 -28.67 69.61
CA LEU A 36 12.98 -27.65 68.57
C LEU A 36 14.28 -26.91 68.25
N LEU A 37 15.07 -26.60 69.29
CA LEU A 37 16.40 -26.00 69.13
C LEU A 37 17.38 -26.94 68.43
N ASP A 38 17.39 -28.22 68.82
CA ASP A 38 18.26 -29.22 68.21
C ASP A 38 17.85 -29.50 66.76
N ASP A 39 16.56 -29.53 66.44
CA ASP A 39 16.06 -29.69 65.08
C ASP A 39 16.42 -28.48 64.20
N LEU A 40 16.24 -27.25 64.71
CA LEU A 40 16.71 -26.05 64.02
C LEU A 40 18.22 -26.09 63.83
N ARG A 41 18.98 -26.47 64.86
CA ARG A 41 20.44 -26.56 64.82
C ARG A 41 20.89 -27.59 63.80
N GLN A 42 20.26 -28.74 63.75
CA GLN A 42 20.54 -29.77 62.77
C GLN A 42 20.18 -29.26 61.37
N LEU A 43 19.01 -28.66 61.18
CA LEU A 43 18.57 -28.12 59.90
C LEU A 43 19.48 -27.00 59.38
N VAL A 44 20.05 -26.17 60.25
CA VAL A 44 20.89 -25.02 59.89
C VAL A 44 22.37 -25.40 59.77
N PHE A 45 22.90 -26.22 60.68
CA PHE A 45 24.34 -26.44 60.83
C PHE A 45 24.82 -27.84 60.41
N SER A 46 23.94 -28.83 60.22
CA SER A 46 24.36 -30.16 59.70
C SER A 46 24.81 -30.12 58.24
N SER A 47 24.40 -29.10 57.52
CA SER A 47 24.79 -28.86 56.13
C SER A 47 24.94 -27.36 55.90
N ASN A 48 25.86 -26.97 55.02
CA ASN A 48 26.18 -25.55 54.76
C ASN A 48 24.94 -24.77 54.32
N LEU A 49 24.27 -24.08 55.25
CA LEU A 49 23.01 -23.36 55.04
C LEU A 49 23.05 -22.47 53.79
N LEU A 50 24.10 -21.66 53.66
CA LEU A 50 24.27 -20.69 52.58
C LEU A 50 24.32 -21.35 51.19
N LYS A 51 24.75 -22.61 51.09
CA LYS A 51 24.78 -23.35 49.82
C LYS A 51 23.38 -23.77 49.35
N TYR A 52 22.45 -24.02 50.27
CA TYR A 52 21.14 -24.57 49.95
C TYR A 52 20.02 -23.53 50.02
N LEU A 53 20.21 -22.42 50.75
CA LEU A 53 19.24 -21.32 50.81
C LEU A 53 18.76 -20.86 49.41
N PRO A 54 19.61 -20.70 48.38
CA PRO A 54 19.16 -20.20 47.09
C PRO A 54 18.21 -21.12 46.32
N ASN A 55 18.34 -22.44 46.52
CA ASN A 55 17.70 -23.44 45.66
C ASN A 55 16.69 -24.34 46.40
N ASP A 56 16.72 -24.37 47.73
CA ASP A 56 15.88 -25.24 48.56
C ASP A 56 14.82 -24.42 49.31
N THR A 57 13.73 -24.13 48.62
CA THR A 57 12.58 -23.39 49.18
C THR A 57 11.95 -24.15 50.36
N ASN A 58 11.93 -25.47 50.33
CA ASN A 58 11.37 -26.29 51.41
C ASN A 58 12.18 -26.12 52.69
N ARG A 59 13.51 -26.15 52.60
CA ARG A 59 14.40 -25.89 53.74
C ARG A 59 14.26 -24.47 54.28
N ARG A 60 14.10 -23.47 53.42
CA ARG A 60 13.83 -22.09 53.86
C ARG A 60 12.53 -21.97 54.64
N GLU A 61 11.46 -22.58 54.16
CA GLU A 61 10.16 -22.58 54.85
C GLU A 61 10.21 -23.36 56.17
N MET A 62 10.93 -24.49 56.22
CA MET A 62 11.15 -25.22 57.48
C MET A 62 11.93 -24.39 58.51
N ILE A 63 12.97 -23.66 58.09
CA ILE A 63 13.71 -22.77 59.00
C ILE A 63 12.80 -21.66 59.51
N LYS A 64 12.02 -21.00 58.63
CA LYS A 64 11.03 -19.99 59.07
C LYS A 64 10.04 -20.55 60.08
N TYR A 65 9.55 -21.76 59.85
CA TYR A 65 8.63 -22.46 60.74
C TYR A 65 9.23 -22.71 62.12
N PHE A 66 10.47 -23.19 62.20
CA PHE A 66 11.16 -23.38 63.48
C PHE A 66 11.47 -22.06 64.18
N LEU A 67 11.89 -21.03 63.45
CA LEU A 67 12.12 -19.69 64.01
C LEU A 67 10.84 -19.10 64.60
N PHE A 68 9.72 -19.22 63.90
CA PHE A 68 8.42 -18.77 64.39
C PHE A 68 7.99 -19.51 65.66
N LYS A 69 8.11 -20.85 65.68
CA LYS A 69 7.79 -21.68 66.85
C LYS A 69 8.65 -21.37 68.07
N LEU A 70 9.94 -21.06 67.87
CA LEU A 70 10.87 -20.74 68.95
C LEU A 70 10.67 -19.32 69.49
N ASP A 71 10.30 -18.37 68.63
CA ASP A 71 9.97 -17.00 69.01
C ASP A 71 8.68 -16.93 69.85
N ASP A 72 7.65 -17.71 69.49
CA ASP A 72 6.40 -17.84 70.27
C ASP A 72 6.63 -18.43 71.69
N ARG A 73 7.79 -19.08 71.90
CA ARG A 73 8.18 -19.72 73.17
C ARG A 73 9.45 -19.10 73.77
N VAL A 74 9.73 -17.84 73.46
CA VAL A 74 10.96 -17.15 73.88
C VAL A 74 11.16 -17.14 75.41
N ASP A 75 10.07 -17.11 76.18
CA ASP A 75 10.10 -17.12 77.65
C ASP A 75 10.62 -18.46 78.24
N GLU A 76 10.64 -19.53 77.45
CA GLU A 76 11.16 -20.85 77.83
C GLU A 76 12.67 -21.01 77.55
N LEU A 77 13.31 -20.01 76.92
CA LEU A 77 14.70 -20.03 76.50
C LEU A 77 15.64 -19.33 77.51
N TYR A 78 16.89 -19.75 77.56
CA TYR A 78 17.93 -19.01 78.28
C TYR A 78 18.30 -17.71 77.55
N GLU A 79 18.67 -16.67 78.28
CA GLU A 79 19.05 -15.36 77.74
C GLU A 79 20.04 -15.43 76.56
N LYS A 80 21.05 -16.32 76.65
CA LYS A 80 22.03 -16.54 75.57
C LYS A 80 21.42 -17.18 74.32
N GLN A 81 20.43 -18.05 74.49
CA GLN A 81 19.71 -18.68 73.37
C GLN A 81 18.79 -17.68 72.70
N VAL A 82 18.11 -16.81 73.47
CA VAL A 82 17.29 -15.71 72.93
C VAL A 82 18.14 -14.77 72.07
N LEU A 83 19.29 -14.34 72.57
CA LEU A 83 20.22 -13.48 71.81
C LEU A 83 20.71 -14.17 70.53
N GLY A 84 21.14 -15.44 70.62
CA GLY A 84 21.61 -16.19 69.46
C GLY A 84 20.51 -16.44 68.42
N LEU A 85 19.27 -16.70 68.86
CA LEU A 85 18.12 -16.87 67.99
C LEU A 85 17.75 -15.56 67.27
N ALA A 86 17.81 -14.43 67.98
CA ALA A 86 17.55 -13.11 67.40
C ALA A 86 18.61 -12.74 66.34
N GLU A 87 19.89 -12.95 66.64
CA GLU A 87 20.99 -12.72 65.68
C GLU A 87 20.87 -13.64 64.46
N PHE A 88 20.59 -14.93 64.67
CA PHE A 88 20.43 -15.87 63.59
C PHE A 88 19.21 -15.53 62.70
N THR A 89 18.08 -15.18 63.30
CA THR A 89 16.87 -14.76 62.58
C THR A 89 17.15 -13.55 61.70
N LYS A 90 17.89 -12.57 62.22
CA LYS A 90 18.32 -11.40 61.45
C LYS A 90 19.15 -11.80 60.23
N ILE A 91 20.21 -12.60 60.43
CA ILE A 91 21.09 -13.05 59.35
C ILE A 91 20.34 -13.88 58.30
N PHE A 92 19.43 -14.75 58.75
CA PHE A 92 18.62 -15.58 57.85
C PHE A 92 17.67 -14.74 56.99
N ASN A 93 17.01 -13.74 57.59
CA ASN A 93 16.13 -12.83 56.86
C ASN A 93 16.91 -12.00 55.84
N GLU A 94 18.05 -11.42 56.24
CA GLU A 94 18.94 -10.69 55.33
C GLU A 94 19.41 -11.56 54.16
N ALA A 95 19.86 -12.79 54.42
CA ALA A 95 20.28 -13.72 53.38
C ALA A 95 19.13 -14.09 52.43
N THR A 96 17.91 -14.28 52.96
CA THR A 96 16.73 -14.59 52.14
C THR A 96 16.36 -13.42 51.22
N ILE A 97 16.37 -12.19 51.73
CA ILE A 97 16.12 -10.97 50.94
C ILE A 97 17.15 -10.87 49.81
N ILE A 98 18.44 -10.99 50.11
CA ILE A 98 19.51 -10.89 49.11
C ILE A 98 19.34 -11.95 48.02
N ILE A 99 18.99 -13.18 48.39
CA ILE A 99 18.78 -14.28 47.44
C ILE A 99 17.58 -14.00 46.54
N ASP A 100 16.44 -13.62 47.11
CA ASP A 100 15.22 -13.38 46.34
C ASP A 100 15.39 -12.17 45.41
N ASP A 101 16.03 -11.09 45.87
CA ASP A 101 16.41 -9.93 45.05
C ASP A 101 17.34 -10.34 43.90
N SER A 102 18.35 -11.18 44.17
CA SER A 102 19.28 -11.64 43.14
C SER A 102 18.58 -12.46 42.04
N ARG A 103 17.58 -13.27 42.42
CA ARG A 103 16.77 -14.05 41.49
C ARG A 103 15.86 -13.17 40.64
N GLN A 104 15.16 -12.23 41.26
CA GLN A 104 14.31 -11.26 40.54
C GLN A 104 15.12 -10.41 39.56
N ASN A 105 16.33 -10.00 39.96
CA ASN A 105 17.25 -9.28 39.09
C ASN A 105 17.72 -10.14 37.91
N ALA A 106 18.00 -11.43 38.11
CA ALA A 106 18.37 -12.34 37.03
C ALA A 106 17.23 -12.55 36.03
N ASP A 107 16.00 -12.78 36.52
CA ASP A 107 14.81 -12.91 35.67
C ASP A 107 14.55 -11.63 34.86
N SER A 108 14.68 -10.46 35.51
CA SER A 108 14.55 -9.14 34.86
C SER A 108 15.63 -8.88 33.81
N LEU A 109 16.87 -9.31 34.06
CA LEU A 109 17.97 -9.20 33.09
C LEU A 109 17.73 -10.09 31.88
N GLN A 110 17.25 -11.31 32.08
CA GLN A 110 16.91 -12.22 30.99
C GLN A 110 15.75 -11.67 30.15
N GLU A 111 14.71 -11.14 30.80
CA GLU A 111 13.60 -10.48 30.09
C GLU A 111 14.09 -9.27 29.29
N LEU A 112 14.96 -8.45 29.88
CA LEU A 112 15.53 -7.27 29.22
C LEU A 112 16.36 -7.67 27.99
N GLU A 113 17.16 -8.74 28.07
CA GLU A 113 17.95 -9.25 26.94
C GLU A 113 17.04 -9.72 25.79
N VAL A 114 15.99 -10.48 26.10
CA VAL A 114 14.99 -10.93 25.11
C VAL A 114 14.29 -9.73 24.47
N ASN A 115 13.87 -8.75 25.27
CA ASN A 115 13.23 -7.54 24.80
C ASN A 115 14.16 -6.69 23.92
N HIS A 116 15.44 -6.58 24.28
CA HIS A 116 16.45 -5.89 23.48
C HIS A 116 16.62 -6.57 22.11
N LYS A 117 16.79 -7.89 22.08
CA LYS A 117 16.92 -8.67 20.84
C LYS A 117 15.68 -8.55 19.95
N ASN A 118 14.48 -8.59 20.54
CA ASN A 118 13.22 -8.40 19.82
C ASN A 118 13.15 -6.98 19.21
N THR A 119 13.54 -5.97 19.97
CA THR A 119 13.54 -4.56 19.51
C THR A 119 14.53 -4.36 18.36
N LEU A 120 15.73 -4.94 18.46
CA LEU A 120 16.73 -4.90 17.39
C LEU A 120 16.20 -5.57 16.10
N SER A 121 15.54 -6.72 16.25
CA SER A 121 14.94 -7.45 15.12
C SER A 121 13.83 -6.64 14.44
N LYS A 122 12.96 -5.99 15.22
CA LYS A 122 11.92 -5.08 14.71
C LYS A 122 12.52 -3.85 14.02
N LEU A 123 13.58 -3.27 14.59
CA LEU A 123 14.29 -2.13 14.01
C LEU A 123 14.91 -2.50 12.66
N GLN A 124 15.57 -3.65 12.59
CA GLN A 124 16.15 -4.15 11.34
C GLN A 124 15.06 -4.39 10.27
N ALA A 125 13.95 -5.02 10.64
CA ALA A 125 12.81 -5.19 9.72
C ALA A 125 12.22 -3.86 9.23
N SER A 126 12.18 -2.85 10.10
CA SER A 126 11.75 -1.49 9.73
C SER A 126 12.72 -0.84 8.75
N LYS A 127 14.04 -0.97 8.98
CA LYS A 127 15.09 -0.50 8.06
C LYS A 127 14.96 -1.13 6.68
N ASP A 128 14.71 -2.43 6.61
CA ASP A 128 14.54 -3.14 5.34
C ASP A 128 13.25 -2.75 4.60
N LYS A 129 12.17 -2.44 5.33
CA LYS A 129 10.96 -1.83 4.75
C LYS A 129 11.25 -0.45 4.19
N MET A 130 11.97 0.39 4.93
CA MET A 130 12.33 1.74 4.49
C MET A 130 13.16 1.71 3.20
N LYS A 131 14.15 0.81 3.10
CA LYS A 131 14.94 0.62 1.88
C LYS A 131 14.07 0.28 0.67
N ARG A 132 13.13 -0.66 0.81
CA ARG A 132 12.17 -1.02 -0.24
C ARG A 132 11.29 0.15 -0.66
N PHE A 133 10.84 0.98 0.29
CA PHE A 133 10.10 2.19 -0.04
C PHE A 133 10.95 3.20 -0.81
N THR A 134 12.21 3.41 -0.42
CA THR A 134 13.14 4.27 -1.17
C THR A 134 13.32 3.79 -2.61
N GLU A 135 13.53 2.49 -2.82
CA GLU A 135 13.64 1.89 -4.16
C GLU A 135 12.36 2.10 -4.98
N SER A 136 11.18 1.92 -4.35
CA SER A 136 9.90 2.15 -5.01
C SER A 136 9.67 3.62 -5.37
N ILE A 137 10.11 4.55 -4.52
CA ILE A 137 10.03 5.99 -4.79
C ILE A 137 10.90 6.34 -5.99
N VAL A 138 12.15 5.85 -6.03
CA VAL A 138 13.06 6.08 -7.17
C VAL A 138 12.48 5.50 -8.46
N SER A 139 11.92 4.29 -8.41
CA SER A 139 11.24 3.70 -9.57
C SER A 139 10.05 4.54 -10.03
N GLY A 140 9.23 5.04 -9.09
CA GLY A 140 8.13 5.95 -9.37
C GLY A 140 8.58 7.25 -10.02
N GLN A 141 9.64 7.87 -9.50
CA GLN A 141 10.19 9.11 -10.05
C GLN A 141 10.70 8.92 -11.49
N ASN A 142 11.38 7.81 -11.77
CA ASN A 142 11.84 7.50 -13.12
C ASN A 142 10.67 7.35 -14.11
N LYS A 143 9.56 6.75 -13.67
CA LYS A 143 8.35 6.65 -14.50
C LYS A 143 7.70 8.01 -14.75
N ILE A 144 7.66 8.89 -13.75
CA ILE A 144 7.17 10.26 -13.89
C ILE A 144 8.00 11.00 -14.93
N ASN A 145 9.33 10.99 -14.80
CA ASN A 145 10.22 11.67 -15.75
C ASN A 145 10.06 11.14 -17.18
N ALA A 146 9.84 9.82 -17.35
CA ALA A 146 9.59 9.23 -18.66
C ALA A 146 8.25 9.69 -19.26
N ILE A 147 7.20 9.83 -18.44
CA ILE A 147 5.91 10.38 -18.87
C ILE A 147 6.05 11.86 -19.24
N ASP A 148 6.78 12.65 -18.46
CA ASP A 148 7.01 14.07 -18.75
C ASP A 148 7.70 14.25 -20.12
N HIS A 149 8.72 13.44 -20.42
CA HIS A 149 9.34 13.44 -21.75
C HIS A 149 8.37 13.07 -22.88
N GLN A 150 7.45 12.13 -22.66
CA GLN A 150 6.42 11.80 -23.65
C GLN A 150 5.41 12.94 -23.83
N ILE A 151 5.06 13.64 -22.75
CA ILE A 151 4.18 14.82 -22.81
C ILE A 151 4.83 15.91 -23.67
N ASP A 152 6.12 16.21 -23.45
CA ASP A 152 6.85 17.23 -24.22
C ASP A 152 6.93 16.89 -25.72
N ASP A 153 7.16 15.62 -26.04
CA ASP A 153 7.18 15.13 -27.43
C ASP A 153 5.80 15.29 -28.10
N ILE A 154 4.73 14.87 -27.42
CA ILE A 154 3.35 15.04 -27.92
C ILE A 154 3.00 16.52 -28.12
N GLN A 155 3.40 17.40 -27.20
CA GLN A 155 3.20 18.85 -27.34
C GLN A 155 3.90 19.40 -28.58
N THR A 156 5.13 18.95 -28.84
CA THR A 156 5.91 19.32 -30.03
C THR A 156 5.21 18.87 -31.31
N GLN A 157 4.73 17.62 -31.35
CA GLN A 157 3.99 17.09 -32.50
C GLN A 157 2.68 17.85 -32.75
N ILE A 158 1.93 18.20 -31.69
CA ILE A 158 0.71 19.01 -31.80
C ILE A 158 1.01 20.38 -32.42
N GLN A 159 2.11 21.01 -32.03
CA GLN A 159 2.49 22.31 -32.57
C GLN A 159 2.80 22.23 -34.08
N LEU A 160 3.53 21.20 -34.49
CA LEU A 160 3.84 20.95 -35.91
C LEU A 160 2.57 20.71 -36.74
N LEU A 161 1.62 19.93 -36.21
CA LEU A 161 0.32 19.70 -36.85
C LEU A 161 -0.52 20.99 -36.96
N LYS A 162 -0.49 21.87 -35.96
CA LYS A 162 -1.17 23.18 -36.02
C LYS A 162 -0.59 24.05 -37.14
N GLU A 163 0.73 24.08 -37.28
CA GLU A 163 1.39 24.82 -38.35
C GLU A 163 1.03 24.27 -39.74
N GLN A 164 1.04 22.95 -39.90
CA GLN A 164 0.61 22.30 -41.15
C GLN A 164 -0.86 22.61 -41.49
N ALA A 165 -1.75 22.54 -40.50
CA ALA A 165 -3.17 22.87 -40.69
C ALA A 165 -3.36 24.32 -41.14
N ASN A 166 -2.56 25.26 -40.62
CA ASN A 166 -2.60 26.66 -41.04
C ASN A 166 -2.11 26.85 -42.48
N LYS A 167 -1.03 26.18 -42.88
CA LYS A 167 -0.54 26.20 -44.28
C LYS A 167 -1.61 25.68 -45.25
N LEU A 168 -2.22 24.54 -44.94
CA LEU A 168 -3.29 23.96 -45.76
C LEU A 168 -4.51 24.88 -45.86
N ARG A 169 -4.86 25.60 -44.78
CA ARG A 169 -5.94 26.61 -44.83
C ARG A 169 -5.62 27.76 -45.76
N GLN A 170 -4.38 28.25 -45.77
CA GLN A 170 -3.93 29.31 -46.67
C GLN A 170 -3.95 28.85 -48.13
N GLU A 171 -3.42 27.65 -48.41
CA GLU A 171 -3.45 27.04 -49.74
C GLU A 171 -4.88 26.85 -50.25
N LYS A 172 -5.80 26.36 -49.39
CA LYS A 172 -7.22 26.23 -49.73
C LYS A 172 -7.85 27.57 -50.10
N ALA A 173 -7.52 28.65 -49.38
CA ALA A 173 -8.04 29.98 -49.67
C ALA A 173 -7.53 30.50 -51.03
N LEU A 174 -6.23 30.33 -51.31
CA LEU A 174 -5.62 30.68 -52.59
C LEU A 174 -6.23 29.90 -53.76
N LEU A 175 -6.44 28.60 -53.57
CA LEU A 175 -7.06 27.76 -54.58
C LEU A 175 -8.51 28.18 -54.85
N LYS A 176 -9.27 28.51 -53.81
CA LYS A 176 -10.64 29.01 -53.95
C LYS A 176 -10.69 30.31 -54.77
N ASP A 177 -9.81 31.27 -54.47
CA ASP A 177 -9.70 32.52 -55.23
C ASP A 177 -9.33 32.27 -56.70
N THR A 178 -8.37 31.37 -56.94
CA THR A 178 -7.95 30.98 -58.30
C THR A 178 -9.09 30.34 -59.08
N CYS A 179 -9.87 29.45 -58.44
CA CYS A 179 -11.05 28.84 -59.04
C CYS A 179 -12.12 29.87 -59.40
N SER A 180 -12.39 30.86 -58.53
CA SER A 180 -13.33 31.95 -58.82
C SER A 180 -12.88 32.76 -60.04
N LYS A 181 -11.61 33.17 -60.11
CA LYS A 181 -11.04 33.89 -61.25
C LYS A 181 -11.12 33.09 -62.56
N CYS A 182 -10.87 31.77 -62.49
CA CYS A 182 -11.00 30.89 -63.64
C CYS A 182 -12.47 30.80 -64.12
N HIS A 183 -13.42 30.75 -63.17
CA HIS A 183 -14.84 30.76 -63.50
C HIS A 183 -15.27 32.05 -64.21
N GLU A 184 -14.83 33.21 -63.73
CA GLU A 184 -15.08 34.51 -64.36
C GLU A 184 -14.53 34.54 -65.80
N LYS A 185 -13.27 34.17 -65.98
CA LYS A 185 -12.65 34.08 -67.32
C LYS A 185 -13.42 33.15 -68.26
N ARG A 186 -13.88 32.00 -67.76
CA ARG A 186 -14.69 31.07 -68.56
C ARG A 186 -16.00 31.71 -69.03
N VAL A 187 -16.66 32.49 -68.17
CA VAL A 187 -17.89 33.20 -68.53
C VAL A 187 -17.62 34.23 -69.62
N ASP A 188 -16.52 34.98 -69.53
CA ASP A 188 -16.17 35.98 -70.54
C ASP A 188 -15.82 35.36 -71.90
N ILE A 189 -15.02 34.28 -71.92
CA ILE A 189 -14.75 33.50 -73.15
C ILE A 189 -16.05 33.00 -73.76
N MET A 190 -17.01 32.54 -72.95
CA MET A 190 -18.28 32.03 -73.47
C MET A 190 -19.15 33.13 -74.12
N LYS A 191 -19.08 34.37 -73.62
CA LYS A 191 -19.72 35.53 -74.29
C LYS A 191 -19.06 35.83 -75.62
N GLU A 192 -17.74 35.82 -75.67
CA GLU A 192 -16.96 36.06 -76.90
C GLU A 192 -17.27 35.00 -77.97
N VAL A 193 -17.24 33.72 -77.60
CA VAL A 193 -17.62 32.61 -78.50
C VAL A 193 -19.03 32.78 -79.05
N LYS A 194 -19.98 33.24 -78.22
CA LYS A 194 -21.35 33.50 -78.68
C LYS A 194 -21.41 34.64 -79.72
N SER A 195 -20.66 35.72 -79.50
CA SER A 195 -20.55 36.84 -80.45
C SER A 195 -19.98 36.37 -81.79
N ILE A 196 -18.84 35.67 -81.75
CA ILE A 196 -18.17 35.13 -82.94
C ILE A 196 -19.10 34.17 -83.70
N SER A 197 -19.83 33.32 -82.98
CA SER A 197 -20.78 32.39 -83.59
C SER A 197 -21.90 33.12 -84.32
N SER A 198 -22.45 34.20 -83.73
CA SER A 198 -23.46 35.04 -84.39
C SER A 198 -22.92 35.74 -85.64
N GLU A 199 -21.72 36.30 -85.57
CA GLU A 199 -21.05 36.91 -86.74
C GLU A 199 -20.80 35.88 -87.85
N ALA A 200 -20.37 34.67 -87.50
CA ALA A 200 -20.15 33.61 -88.47
C ALA A 200 -21.44 33.21 -89.22
N VAL A 201 -22.58 33.16 -88.53
CA VAL A 201 -23.89 32.90 -89.15
C VAL A 201 -24.25 34.03 -90.12
N GLU A 202 -24.08 35.29 -89.73
CA GLU A 202 -24.37 36.44 -90.60
C GLU A 202 -23.50 36.44 -91.86
N ILE A 203 -22.21 36.08 -91.73
CA ILE A 203 -21.28 35.95 -92.86
C ILE A 203 -21.73 34.81 -93.79
N LEU A 204 -22.14 33.67 -93.25
CA LEU A 204 -22.65 32.54 -94.05
C LEU A 204 -23.91 32.94 -94.85
N GLU A 205 -24.84 33.67 -94.23
CA GLU A 205 -26.04 34.16 -94.91
C GLU A 205 -25.71 35.12 -96.05
N LYS A 206 -24.80 36.08 -95.81
CA LYS A 206 -24.31 37.01 -96.84
C LYS A 206 -23.61 36.28 -97.98
N THR A 207 -22.78 35.29 -97.66
CA THR A 207 -22.07 34.47 -98.65
C THR A 207 -23.05 33.70 -99.53
N SER A 208 -24.04 33.03 -98.94
CA SER A 208 -25.08 32.31 -99.70
C SER A 208 -25.88 33.24 -100.62
N HIS A 209 -26.18 34.45 -100.16
CA HIS A 209 -26.87 35.44 -101.00
C HIS A 209 -26.00 35.93 -102.17
N LEU A 210 -24.69 36.14 -101.95
CA LEU A 210 -23.76 36.51 -103.01
C LEU A 210 -23.58 35.39 -104.04
N GLU A 211 -23.47 34.13 -103.61
CA GLU A 211 -23.42 32.96 -104.50
C GLU A 211 -24.66 32.89 -105.41
N LYS A 212 -25.86 33.15 -104.87
CA LYS A 212 -27.09 33.21 -105.69
C LYS A 212 -27.03 34.33 -106.74
N LYS A 213 -26.56 35.53 -106.35
CA LYS A 213 -26.38 36.65 -107.29
C LYS A 213 -25.35 36.32 -108.37
N GLU A 214 -24.25 35.66 -108.02
CA GLU A 214 -23.24 35.23 -108.96
C GLU A 214 -23.81 34.22 -109.98
N GLN A 215 -24.59 33.24 -109.52
CA GLN A 215 -25.27 32.28 -110.39
C GLN A 215 -26.22 32.99 -111.38
N GLU A 216 -27.02 33.96 -110.88
CA GLU A 216 -27.92 34.75 -111.71
C GLU A 216 -27.17 35.60 -112.74
N PHE A 217 -26.10 36.29 -112.33
CA PHE A 217 -25.23 37.05 -113.21
C PHE A 217 -24.63 36.17 -114.31
N ASN A 218 -24.08 35.01 -113.95
CA ASN A 218 -23.51 34.06 -114.89
C ASN A 218 -24.55 33.55 -115.92
N LEU A 219 -25.79 33.32 -115.49
CA LEU A 219 -26.89 32.96 -116.38
C LEU A 219 -27.23 34.10 -117.35
N ASN A 220 -27.35 35.33 -116.83
CA ASN A 220 -27.64 36.51 -117.64
C ASN A 220 -26.51 36.82 -118.63
N TYR A 221 -25.26 36.66 -118.23
CA TYR A 221 -24.09 36.79 -119.11
C TYR A 221 -24.12 35.77 -120.25
N LYS A 222 -24.40 34.49 -119.96
CA LYS A 222 -24.57 33.45 -121.00
C LYS A 222 -25.69 33.81 -121.99
N LYS A 223 -26.84 34.29 -121.51
CA LYS A 223 -27.94 34.75 -122.38
C LYS A 223 -27.50 35.92 -123.26
N LEU A 224 -26.85 36.93 -122.68
CA LEU A 224 -26.35 38.08 -123.43
C LEU A 224 -25.33 37.67 -124.50
N GLN A 225 -24.41 36.76 -124.17
CA GLN A 225 -23.44 36.21 -125.11
C GLN A 225 -24.13 35.49 -126.28
N GLN A 226 -25.19 34.72 -126.02
CA GLN A 226 -26.00 34.09 -127.06
C GLN A 226 -26.69 35.14 -127.96
N HIS A 227 -27.29 36.19 -127.37
CA HIS A 227 -27.89 37.28 -128.12
C HIS A 227 -26.87 38.00 -129.00
N TYR A 228 -25.72 38.35 -128.44
CA TYR A 228 -24.63 38.99 -129.18
C TYR A 228 -24.13 38.11 -130.33
N THR A 229 -23.98 36.79 -130.11
CA THR A 229 -23.58 35.84 -131.15
C THR A 229 -24.60 35.80 -132.30
N LYS A 230 -25.90 35.79 -131.98
CA LYS A 230 -26.97 35.89 -133.01
C LYS A 230 -26.88 37.19 -133.80
N MET A 231 -26.69 38.32 -133.10
CA MET A 231 -26.58 39.65 -133.70
C MET A 231 -25.34 39.77 -134.60
N LYS A 232 -24.23 39.12 -134.24
CA LYS A 232 -23.01 39.04 -135.06
C LYS A 232 -23.22 38.23 -136.34
N LEU A 233 -24.08 37.20 -136.33
CA LEU A 233 -24.41 36.39 -137.50
C LEU A 233 -25.38 37.09 -138.47
N ALA A 234 -26.23 37.98 -137.95
CA ALA A 234 -27.16 38.79 -138.74
C ALA A 234 -27.20 40.23 -138.19
N PRO A 235 -26.24 41.09 -138.60
CA PRO A 235 -26.16 42.47 -138.12
C PRO A 235 -27.42 43.25 -138.48
N PRO A 236 -27.99 44.04 -137.55
CA PRO A 236 -29.17 44.86 -137.83
C PRO A 236 -28.85 46.16 -138.61
N PHE A 237 -27.63 46.30 -139.11
CA PHE A 237 -27.15 47.38 -139.97
C PHE A 237 -26.05 46.85 -140.89
#